data_AF-A0A7X2LZ79-F1
#
_entry.id   AF-A0A7X2LZ79-F1
#
_cell.length_a   1.000
_cell.length_b   1.000
_cell.length_c   1.000
_cell.angle_alpha   90.00
_cell.angle_beta   90.00
_cell.angle_gamma   90.00
#
_symmetry.space_group_name_H-M   'P 1'
#
loop_
_entity.id
_entity.type
_entity.pdbx_description
1 polymer ?
#
loop_
_entity_poly.entity_id
_entity_poly.type
_entity_poly.pdbx_seq_one_letter_code
_entity_poly.pdbx_strand_id
1 'polypeptide(L)'
;MAFVGTDAHAEYGMQDLKTNVKLLNGVTPPQLQEANAYFQSMQAELAKSGHEISYVCGNSLGGALSNSEAVQNPQVKSVTINPALLPSDIVVDDVDSSKITNYISRNG
;
A
#
# COMPACT_ATOMS: atom_id res chain seq x y z
N MET A 1 -4.05 -10.21 -0.85
CA MET A 1 -3.76 -9.67 0.50
C MET A 1 -4.39 -8.29 0.61
N ALA A 2 -4.95 -7.93 1.77
CA ALA A 2 -5.59 -6.63 1.96
C ALA A 2 -4.83 -5.83 3.02
N PHE A 3 -4.49 -4.58 2.70
CA PHE A 3 -3.94 -3.60 3.63
C PHE A 3 -5.06 -2.67 4.08
N VAL A 4 -5.28 -2.63 5.40
CA VAL A 4 -6.35 -1.81 5.99
C VAL A 4 -5.84 -0.39 6.17
N GLY A 5 -6.63 0.59 5.71
CA GLY A 5 -6.36 2.00 5.97
C GLY A 5 -6.54 2.37 7.44
N THR A 6 -6.20 3.61 7.79
CA THR A 6 -6.40 4.11 9.15
C THR A 6 -7.87 4.05 9.56
N ASP A 7 -8.17 3.46 10.72
CA ASP A 7 -9.48 3.54 11.33
C ASP A 7 -9.70 4.95 11.89
N ALA A 8 -10.61 5.72 11.28
CA ALA A 8 -10.91 7.08 11.69
C ALA A 8 -11.53 7.20 13.09
N HIS A 9 -12.05 6.09 13.64
CA HIS A 9 -12.68 6.04 14.96
C HIS A 9 -11.75 5.50 16.06
N ALA A 10 -10.54 5.05 15.72
CA ALA A 10 -9.53 4.72 16.70
C ALA A 10 -9.11 5.97 17.51
N GLU A 11 -8.59 5.77 18.72
CA GLU A 11 -8.18 6.83 19.66
C GLU A 11 -7.30 7.92 19.01
N TYR A 12 -6.53 7.57 17.97
CA TYR A 12 -5.67 8.46 17.19
C TYR A 12 -6.02 8.55 15.69
N GLY A 13 -7.13 7.96 15.24
CA GLY A 13 -7.45 7.74 13.82
C GLY A 13 -7.41 8.98 12.93
N MET A 14 -8.03 10.07 13.38
CA MET A 14 -8.06 11.34 12.64
C MET A 14 -6.70 12.08 12.65
N GLN A 15 -5.89 11.84 13.68
CA GLN A 15 -4.57 12.44 13.85
C GLN A 15 -3.52 11.68 13.05
N ASP A 16 -3.65 10.35 12.95
CA ASP A 16 -2.89 9.48 12.07
C ASP A 16 -3.14 9.82 10.61
N LEU A 17 -4.40 10.04 10.20
CA LEU A 17 -4.73 10.51 8.83
C LEU A 17 -3.99 11.81 8.46
N LYS A 18 -3.94 12.81 9.36
CA LYS A 18 -3.23 14.07 9.13
C LYS A 18 -1.71 13.91 9.16
N THR A 19 -1.19 13.01 9.99
CA THR A 19 0.25 12.71 10.08
C THR A 19 0.71 11.96 8.84
N ASN A 20 -0.09 11.01 8.35
CA ASN A 20 0.15 10.26 7.11
C ASN A 20 0.29 11.21 5.92
N VAL A 21 -0.59 12.21 5.79
CA VAL A 21 -0.48 13.23 4.73
C VAL A 21 0.81 14.05 4.83
N LYS A 22 1.34 14.30 6.03
CA LYS A 22 2.62 15.00 6.22
C LYS A 22 3.83 14.10 5.94
N LEU A 23 3.73 12.81 6.21
CA LEU A 23 4.77 11.81 5.95
C LEU A 23 5.02 11.59 4.45
N LEU A 24 4.04 11.90 3.59
CA LEU A 24 4.17 11.86 2.12
C LEU A 24 5.19 12.87 1.54
N ASN A 25 5.66 13.83 2.34
CA ASN A 25 6.64 14.83 1.93
C ASN A 25 8.05 14.58 2.50
N GLY A 26 8.33 13.37 3.03
CA GLY A 26 9.60 13.02 3.68
C GLY A 26 10.16 11.66 3.26
N VAL A 27 11.23 11.22 3.94
CA VAL A 27 11.86 9.89 3.82
C VAL A 27 10.80 8.79 3.93
N THR A 28 10.90 7.73 3.12
CA THR A 28 10.08 6.50 3.18
C THR A 28 9.60 6.18 4.61
N PRO A 29 8.29 6.27 4.91
CA PRO A 29 7.76 6.02 6.24
C PRO A 29 7.99 4.57 6.70
N PRO A 30 8.25 4.31 7.99
CA PRO A 30 8.43 2.96 8.53
C PRO A 30 7.28 2.00 8.18
N GLN A 31 6.06 2.52 8.04
CA GLN A 31 4.88 1.77 7.65
C GLN A 31 5.01 1.08 6.28
N LEU A 32 5.71 1.69 5.31
CA LEU A 32 5.94 1.08 4.00
C LEU A 32 6.99 -0.05 4.08
N GLN A 33 7.99 0.10 4.95
CA GLN A 33 8.99 -0.94 5.20
C GLN A 33 8.37 -2.14 5.92
N GLU A 34 7.53 -1.89 6.93
CA GLU A 34 6.81 -2.93 7.66
C GLU A 34 5.78 -3.65 6.76
N ALA A 35 5.10 -2.93 5.86
CA ALA A 35 4.20 -3.53 4.89
C ALA A 35 4.93 -4.52 3.97
N ASN A 36 6.12 -4.15 3.48
CA ASN A 36 6.91 -5.04 2.65
C ASN A 36 7.43 -6.25 3.43
N ALA A 37 7.95 -6.03 4.65
CA ALA A 37 8.39 -7.12 5.51
C ALA A 37 7.25 -8.12 5.79
N TYR A 38 6.05 -7.61 6.07
CA TYR A 38 4.86 -8.44 6.28
C TYR A 38 4.45 -9.17 4.99
N PHE A 39 4.45 -8.49 3.84
CA PHE A 39 4.21 -9.11 2.53
C PHE A 39 5.17 -10.27 2.26
N GLN A 40 6.48 -10.07 2.44
CA GLN A 40 7.48 -11.12 2.25
C GLN A 40 7.27 -12.31 3.19
N SER A 41 6.92 -12.04 4.46
CA SER A 41 6.64 -13.09 5.44
C SER A 41 5.44 -13.95 5.03
N MET A 42 4.38 -13.33 4.53
CA MET A 42 3.16 -14.01 4.09
C MET A 42 3.35 -14.75 2.77
N GLN A 43 4.10 -14.14 1.83
CA GLN A 43 4.48 -14.77 0.57
C GLN A 43 5.30 -16.04 0.84
N ALA A 44 6.27 -15.99 1.77
CA ALA A 44 7.06 -17.14 2.16
C ALA A 44 6.24 -18.24 2.84
N GLU A 45 5.25 -17.87 3.67
CA GLU A 45 4.36 -18.83 4.30
C GLU A 45 3.47 -19.54 3.28
N LEU A 46 2.85 -18.79 2.36
CA LEU A 46 2.02 -19.35 1.30
C LEU A 46 2.81 -20.23 0.33
N ALA A 47 4.07 -19.88 0.05
CA ALA A 47 4.94 -20.68 -0.80
C ALA A 47 5.13 -22.11 -0.27
N LYS A 48 5.08 -22.33 1.05
CA LYS A 48 5.15 -23.68 1.66
C LYS A 48 4.00 -24.59 1.23
N SER A 49 2.85 -24.02 0.85
CA SER A 49 1.70 -24.73 0.32
C SER A 49 1.54 -24.60 -1.19
N GLY A 50 2.56 -24.10 -1.90
CA GLY A 50 2.55 -23.93 -3.36
C GLY A 50 1.69 -22.75 -3.83
N HIS A 51 1.41 -21.79 -2.96
CA HIS A 51 0.61 -20.60 -3.27
C HIS A 51 1.48 -19.33 -3.27
N GLU A 52 0.98 -18.29 -3.94
CA GLU A 52 1.63 -16.99 -4.00
C GLU A 52 0.62 -15.86 -3.89
N ILE A 53 1.09 -14.67 -3.49
CA ILE A 53 0.28 -13.46 -3.45
C ILE A 53 0.39 -12.78 -4.82
N SER A 54 -0.65 -12.90 -5.65
CA SER A 54 -0.68 -12.23 -6.95
C SER A 54 -1.39 -10.87 -6.93
N TYR A 55 -2.20 -10.60 -5.90
CA TYR A 55 -2.97 -9.36 -5.78
C TYR A 55 -2.92 -8.77 -4.37
N VAL A 56 -2.76 -7.46 -4.30
CA VAL A 56 -2.89 -6.62 -3.10
C VAL A 56 -3.98 -5.58 -3.29
N CYS A 57 -4.66 -5.20 -2.21
CA CYS A 57 -5.67 -4.15 -2.24
C CYS A 57 -5.73 -3.37 -0.93
N GLY A 58 -6.26 -2.15 -1.00
CA GLY A 58 -6.42 -1.32 0.19
C GLY A 58 -7.06 0.03 -0.11
N ASN A 59 -7.37 0.76 0.96
CA ASN A 59 -7.98 2.08 0.89
C ASN A 59 -7.20 3.11 1.73
N SER A 60 -7.24 4.39 1.34
CA SER A 60 -6.52 5.45 2.07
C SER A 60 -5.04 5.08 2.25
N LEU A 61 -4.51 5.07 3.48
CA LEU A 61 -3.15 4.59 3.77
C LEU A 61 -2.91 3.16 3.26
N GLY A 62 -3.87 2.25 3.44
CA GLY A 62 -3.77 0.88 2.93
C GLY A 62 -3.63 0.81 1.41
N GLY A 63 -4.17 1.79 0.69
CA GLY A 63 -3.97 1.94 -0.74
C GLY A 63 -2.53 2.33 -1.11
N ALA A 64 -1.91 3.24 -0.35
CA ALA A 64 -0.49 3.56 -0.52
C ALA A 64 0.39 2.34 -0.22
N LEU A 65 0.13 1.62 0.87
CA LEU A 65 0.85 0.38 1.20
C LEU A 65 0.73 -0.66 0.06
N SER A 66 -0.48 -0.85 -0.46
CA SER A 66 -0.74 -1.78 -1.58
C SER A 66 0.01 -1.38 -2.86
N ASN A 67 0.00 -0.09 -3.21
CA ASN A 67 0.71 0.40 -4.39
C ASN A 67 2.23 0.27 -4.23
N SER A 68 2.75 0.54 -3.03
CA SER A 68 4.16 0.35 -2.69
C SER A 68 4.60 -1.11 -2.89
N GLU A 69 3.77 -2.08 -2.55
CA GLU A 69 4.08 -3.50 -2.80
C GLU A 69 4.11 -3.85 -4.28
N ALA A 70 3.17 -3.35 -5.09
CA ALA A 70 3.18 -3.62 -6.54
C ALA A 70 4.37 -2.96 -7.26
N VAL A 71 4.86 -1.83 -6.74
CA VAL A 71 6.09 -1.18 -7.22
C VAL A 71 7.32 -2.05 -6.94
N GLN A 72 7.44 -2.59 -5.72
CA GLN A 72 8.60 -3.35 -5.27
C GLN A 72 8.58 -4.83 -5.69
N ASN A 73 7.41 -5.37 -6.02
CA ASN A 73 7.21 -6.77 -6.36
C ASN A 73 6.54 -6.87 -7.74
N PRO A 74 7.30 -6.92 -8.85
CA PRO A 74 6.76 -6.81 -10.22
C PRO A 74 5.75 -7.89 -10.61
N GLN A 75 5.68 -9.00 -9.90
CA GLN A 75 4.71 -10.09 -10.09
C GLN A 75 3.33 -9.81 -9.46
N VAL A 76 3.22 -8.77 -8.64
CA VAL A 76 2.02 -8.44 -7.86
C VAL A 76 1.23 -7.32 -8.53
N LYS A 77 -0.10 -7.42 -8.50
CA LYS A 77 -1.02 -6.36 -8.95
C LYS A 77 -1.69 -5.67 -7.76
N SER A 78 -1.88 -4.35 -7.86
CA SER A 78 -2.57 -3.54 -6.85
C SER A 78 -3.91 -3.04 -7.35
N VAL A 79 -4.94 -3.15 -6.51
CA VAL A 79 -6.27 -2.55 -6.74
C VAL A 79 -6.70 -1.77 -5.51
N THR A 80 -6.87 -0.46 -5.63
CA THR A 80 -7.12 0.42 -4.46
C THR A 80 -8.34 1.31 -4.62
N ILE A 81 -8.86 1.80 -3.49
CA ILE A 81 -9.94 2.80 -3.43
C ILE A 81 -9.46 4.00 -2.63
N ASN A 82 -9.46 5.19 -3.24
CA ASN A 82 -8.96 6.43 -2.66
C ASN A 82 -7.60 6.25 -1.95
N PRO A 83 -6.57 5.74 -2.65
CA PRO A 83 -5.27 5.55 -2.03
C PRO A 83 -4.66 6.90 -1.64
N ALA A 84 -3.91 6.91 -0.54
CA ALA A 84 -2.93 7.97 -0.31
C ALA A 84 -1.88 7.95 -1.43
N LEU A 85 -1.26 9.10 -1.70
CA LEU A 85 -0.16 9.18 -2.67
C LEU A 85 1.04 8.37 -2.17
N LEU A 86 1.91 7.96 -3.08
CA LEU A 86 3.20 7.38 -2.70
C LEU A 86 4.24 8.49 -2.53
N PRO A 87 5.19 8.34 -1.58
CA PRO A 87 6.41 9.14 -1.55
C PRO A 87 7.17 9.06 -2.89
N SER A 88 7.74 10.18 -3.34
CA SER A 88 8.40 10.29 -4.65
C SER A 88 9.68 9.45 -4.77
N ASP A 89 10.32 9.10 -3.66
CA ASP A 89 11.53 8.25 -3.59
C ASP A 89 11.25 6.76 -3.85
N ILE A 90 9.98 6.34 -3.79
CA ILE A 90 9.56 4.96 -4.05
C ILE A 90 9.11 4.77 -5.50
N VAL A 91 8.67 5.83 -6.15
CA VAL A 91 8.27 5.77 -7.57
C VAL A 91 9.54 5.68 -8.41
N VAL A 92 9.96 4.46 -8.72
CA VAL A 92 11.05 4.17 -9.66
C VAL A 92 10.57 4.39 -11.10
N ASP A 93 11.43 4.94 -11.96
CA ASP A 93 11.09 5.35 -13.34
C ASP A 93 10.62 4.18 -14.26
N ASP A 94 10.75 2.92 -13.82
CA ASP A 94 10.46 1.71 -14.60
C ASP A 94 9.32 0.85 -13.99
N VAL A 95 8.41 1.47 -13.22
CA VAL A 95 7.22 0.76 -12.73
C VAL A 95 6.26 0.49 -13.87
N ASP A 96 5.95 -0.78 -14.08
CA ASP A 96 4.83 -1.20 -14.93
C ASP A 96 3.49 -0.79 -14.29
N SER A 97 3.06 0.44 -14.61
CA SER A 97 1.84 1.04 -14.08
C SER A 97 0.56 0.28 -14.47
N SER A 98 0.60 -0.63 -15.46
CA SER A 98 -0.55 -1.45 -15.84
C SER A 98 -0.99 -2.42 -14.72
N LYS A 99 -0.12 -2.66 -13.74
CA LYS A 99 -0.39 -3.51 -12.56
C LYS A 99 -1.08 -2.77 -11.43
N ILE A 100 -1.20 -1.45 -11.49
CA ILE A 100 -1.77 -0.62 -10.43
C ILE A 100 -3.07 0.00 -10.92
N THR A 101 -4.19 -0.37 -10.31
CA THR A 101 -5.50 0.22 -10.57
C THR A 101 -5.98 0.98 -9.34
N ASN A 102 -6.09 2.31 -9.45
CA ASN A 102 -6.56 3.19 -8.38
C ASN A 102 -7.96 3.72 -8.71
N TYR A 103 -8.97 3.33 -7.95
CA TYR A 103 -10.32 3.89 -8.04
C TYR A 103 -10.43 5.12 -7.15
N ILE A 104 -10.79 6.27 -7.73
CA ILE A 104 -11.06 7.50 -6.98
C ILE A 104 -12.58 7.68 -6.89
N SER A 105 -13.14 7.55 -5.69
CA SER A 105 -14.55 7.82 -5.48
C SER A 105 -14.80 9.32 -5.48
N ARG A 106 -15.76 9.78 -6.28
CA ARG A 106 -16.33 11.11 -6.09
C ARG A 106 -17.31 11.02 -4.93
N ASN A 107 -16.95 11.61 -3.79
CA ASN A 107 -17.98 11.99 -2.82
C ASN A 107 -18.79 13.11 -3.47
N GLY A 108 -20.06 12.85 -3.75
CA GLY A 108 -21.03 13.86 -4.19
C GLY A 108 -21.46 14.75 -3.03
#